data_AF-A0A2V3YFT7-F1
#
_entry.id   AF-A0A2V3YFT7-F1
#
_cell.length_a   1.000
_cell.length_b   1.000
_cell.length_c   1.000
_cell.angle_alpha   90.00
_cell.angle_beta   90.00
_cell.angle_gamma   90.00
#
_symmetry.space_group_name_H-M   'P 1'
#
loop_
_entity.id
_entity.type
_entity.pdbx_description
1 polymer ?
#
loop_
_entity_poly.entity_id
_entity_poly.type
_entity_poly.pdbx_seq_one_letter_code
_entity_poly.pdbx_strand_id
1 'polypeptide(L)'
;MKMKKHLTRARIIGYILLFCAVTMTILPNTLARYRTRIEGGAVASVALWGSDSSEFQIDINGMKPGNDSAQQYEFVVTNTKEGQISEVGQNYSITVETTDNLPLKFTLSAKEESGSSGLGNTVNTGVLSFSDGKAVLEGGFLPHSVETKHTYVLTVSLPVSNAEFADEIDLITVTVQAEQTTPVSP
;
A
#
# COMPACT_ATOMS: atom_id res chain seq x y z
N MET A 1 -46.57 -46.29 -22.20
CA MET A 1 -46.07 -46.79 -20.90
C MET A 1 -44.58 -46.46 -20.79
N LYS A 2 -44.20 -45.38 -20.10
CA LYS A 2 -42.79 -44.93 -19.99
C LYS A 2 -42.14 -45.55 -18.74
N MET A 3 -41.13 -46.42 -18.94
CA MET A 3 -40.33 -46.99 -17.85
C MET A 3 -39.58 -45.89 -17.09
N LYS A 4 -39.79 -45.78 -15.77
CA LYS A 4 -38.92 -45.02 -14.85
C LYS A 4 -37.59 -45.79 -14.71
N LYS A 5 -36.52 -45.28 -15.32
CA LYS A 5 -35.17 -45.82 -15.14
C LYS A 5 -34.64 -45.36 -13.77
N HIS A 6 -34.65 -46.24 -12.77
CA HIS A 6 -33.97 -45.99 -11.51
C HIS A 6 -32.46 -45.99 -11.74
N LEU A 7 -31.78 -44.92 -11.31
CA LEU A 7 -30.32 -44.88 -11.32
C LEU A 7 -29.79 -45.96 -10.36
N THR A 8 -28.96 -46.86 -10.88
CA THR A 8 -28.25 -47.86 -10.08
C THR A 8 -27.34 -47.18 -9.06
N ARG A 9 -27.29 -47.70 -7.83
CA ARG A 9 -26.52 -47.12 -6.70
C ARG A 9 -25.06 -46.79 -7.06
N ALA A 10 -24.44 -47.59 -7.93
CA ALA A 10 -23.09 -47.35 -8.45
C ALA A 10 -22.95 -46.05 -9.28
N ARG A 11 -23.97 -45.67 -10.06
CA ARG A 11 -23.96 -44.41 -10.83
C ARG A 11 -24.14 -43.20 -9.92
N ILE A 12 -24.95 -43.34 -8.87
CA ILE A 12 -25.15 -42.29 -7.86
C ILE A 12 -23.85 -42.01 -7.11
N ILE A 13 -23.13 -43.06 -6.69
CA ILE A 13 -21.81 -42.93 -6.05
C ILE A 13 -20.81 -42.27 -7.00
N GLY A 14 -20.81 -42.64 -8.28
CA GLY A 14 -19.99 -42.00 -9.31
C GLY A 14 -20.27 -40.50 -9.46
N TYR A 15 -21.55 -40.08 -9.42
CA TYR A 15 -21.91 -38.66 -9.50
C TYR A 15 -21.53 -37.87 -8.24
N ILE A 16 -21.66 -38.46 -7.04
CA ILE A 16 -21.22 -37.81 -5.79
C ILE A 16 -19.70 -37.62 -5.80
N LEU A 17 -18.94 -38.63 -6.24
CA LEU A 17 -17.49 -38.53 -6.33
C LEU A 17 -17.05 -37.47 -7.36
N LEU A 18 -17.75 -37.39 -8.50
CA LEU A 18 -17.51 -36.36 -9.51
C LEU A 18 -17.86 -34.96 -8.99
N PHE A 19 -18.95 -34.83 -8.23
CA PHE A 19 -19.32 -33.57 -7.58
C PHE A 19 -18.25 -33.12 -6.56
N CYS A 20 -17.78 -34.03 -5.69
CA CYS A 20 -16.70 -33.72 -4.75
C CYS A 20 -15.41 -33.31 -5.48
N ALA A 21 -15.04 -34.01 -6.57
CA ALA A 21 -13.86 -33.68 -7.37
C ALA A 21 -13.95 -32.28 -8.00
N VAL A 22 -15.14 -31.86 -8.45
CA VAL A 22 -15.37 -30.51 -8.99
C VAL A 22 -15.29 -29.45 -7.87
N THR A 23 -15.83 -29.72 -6.68
CA THR A 23 -15.74 -28.75 -5.56
C THR A 23 -14.30 -28.54 -5.07
N MET A 24 -13.47 -29.58 -5.13
CA MET A 24 -12.07 -29.52 -4.69
C MET A 24 -11.20 -28.59 -5.55
N THR A 25 -11.58 -28.32 -6.81
CA THR A 25 -10.82 -27.44 -7.72
C THR A 25 -11.28 -25.98 -7.67
N ILE A 26 -12.54 -25.72 -7.31
CA ILE A 26 -13.10 -24.36 -7.27
C ILE A 26 -12.74 -23.66 -5.96
N LEU A 27 -12.84 -24.35 -4.82
CA LEU A 27 -12.60 -23.76 -3.49
C LEU A 27 -11.19 -23.18 -3.30
N PRO A 28 -10.09 -23.84 -3.74
CA PRO A 28 -8.74 -23.29 -3.59
C PRO A 28 -8.53 -22.05 -4.45
N ASN A 29 -9.13 -22.00 -5.64
CA ASN A 29 -8.97 -20.89 -6.58
C ASN A 29 -9.71 -19.64 -6.07
N THR A 30 -10.88 -19.82 -5.45
CA THR A 30 -11.61 -18.76 -4.76
C THR A 30 -10.84 -18.26 -3.52
N LEU A 31 -10.29 -19.15 -2.70
CA LEU A 31 -9.50 -18.77 -1.52
C LEU A 31 -8.15 -18.12 -1.88
N ALA A 32 -7.50 -18.54 -2.97
CA ALA A 32 -6.27 -17.94 -3.46
C ALA A 32 -6.50 -16.51 -3.98
N ARG A 33 -7.61 -16.27 -4.71
CA ARG A 33 -7.99 -14.91 -5.11
C ARG A 33 -8.34 -14.00 -3.93
N TYR A 34 -8.75 -14.56 -2.79
CA TYR A 34 -8.88 -13.80 -1.55
C TYR A 34 -7.53 -13.46 -0.92
N ARG A 35 -6.53 -14.34 -1.05
CA ARG A 35 -5.19 -14.16 -0.47
C ARG A 35 -4.29 -13.21 -1.24
N THR A 36 -4.58 -12.94 -2.51
CA THR A 36 -3.79 -12.03 -3.33
C THR A 36 -4.68 -11.05 -4.08
N ARG A 37 -5.34 -10.14 -3.34
CA ARG A 37 -5.71 -8.85 -3.92
C ARG A 37 -4.51 -7.91 -3.71
N ILE A 38 -3.50 -8.08 -4.58
CA ILE A 38 -2.69 -6.94 -4.97
C ILE A 38 -3.62 -6.14 -5.88
N GLU A 39 -4.44 -5.27 -5.30
CA GLU A 39 -4.98 -4.18 -6.09
C GLU A 39 -3.76 -3.46 -6.64
N GLY A 40 -3.63 -3.45 -7.97
CA GLY A 40 -2.50 -2.83 -8.66
C GLY A 40 -2.36 -1.41 -8.13
N GLY A 41 -1.36 -1.21 -7.28
CA GLY A 41 -1.11 0.05 -6.62
C GLY A 41 -0.90 1.10 -7.70
N ALA A 42 -1.86 2.02 -7.82
CA ALA A 42 -1.63 3.24 -8.56
C ALA A 42 -0.42 3.91 -7.91
N VAL A 43 0.71 3.95 -8.62
CA VAL A 43 1.91 4.62 -8.14
C VAL A 43 1.60 6.10 -8.08
N ALA A 44 1.45 6.64 -6.88
CA ALA A 44 1.22 8.06 -6.69
C ALA A 44 2.56 8.80 -6.87
N SER A 45 2.64 9.73 -7.82
CA SER A 45 3.82 10.57 -8.01
C SER A 45 3.58 11.92 -7.36
N VAL A 46 4.42 12.26 -6.38
CA VAL A 46 4.41 13.51 -5.63
C VAL A 46 5.63 14.33 -6.04
N ALA A 47 5.39 15.40 -6.79
CA ALA A 47 6.42 16.37 -7.14
C ALA A 47 6.45 17.49 -6.10
N LEU A 48 7.61 17.68 -5.47
CA LEU A 48 7.86 18.74 -4.49
C LEU A 48 8.57 19.90 -5.17
N TRP A 49 7.91 21.06 -5.16
CA TRP A 49 8.42 22.28 -5.76
C TRP A 49 8.24 23.43 -4.78
N GLY A 50 9.33 24.09 -4.41
CA GLY A 50 9.28 25.18 -3.43
C GLY A 50 8.96 24.69 -2.02
N SER A 51 7.97 25.30 -1.37
CA SER A 51 7.51 24.98 0.00
C SER A 51 6.16 24.25 -0.01
N ASP A 52 5.85 23.59 -1.11
CA ASP A 52 4.54 22.97 -1.31
C ASP A 52 4.39 21.66 -0.51
N SER A 53 3.16 21.41 -0.07
CA SER A 53 2.71 20.14 0.48
C SER A 53 1.85 19.41 -0.54
N SER A 54 2.05 18.10 -0.69
CA SER A 54 1.20 17.24 -1.52
C SER A 54 0.57 16.16 -0.66
N GLU A 55 -0.72 15.93 -0.87
CA GLU A 55 -1.52 14.97 -0.12
C GLU A 55 -2.13 13.95 -1.08
N PHE A 56 -2.15 12.69 -0.67
CA PHE A 56 -2.98 11.68 -1.30
C PHE A 56 -3.64 10.79 -0.26
N GLN A 57 -4.85 10.36 -0.58
CA GLN A 57 -5.66 9.51 0.29
C GLN A 57 -5.57 8.06 -0.16
N ILE A 58 -5.42 7.20 0.82
CA ILE A 58 -5.43 5.75 0.67
C ILE A 58 -6.75 5.26 1.25
N ASP A 59 -7.56 4.66 0.40
CA ASP A 59 -8.76 3.96 0.80
C ASP A 59 -8.43 2.47 1.00
N ILE A 60 -8.68 1.97 2.21
CA ILE A 60 -8.50 0.54 2.58
C ILE A 60 -9.83 -0.23 2.56
N ASN A 61 -10.84 0.27 1.86
CA ASN A 61 -12.15 -0.37 1.73
C ASN A 61 -12.03 -1.87 1.38
N GLY A 62 -12.63 -2.71 2.22
CA GLY A 62 -12.66 -4.16 2.03
C GLY A 62 -11.42 -4.92 2.52
N MET A 63 -10.51 -4.27 3.26
CA MET A 63 -9.45 -4.95 3.99
C MET A 63 -10.04 -5.95 4.99
N LYS A 64 -9.64 -7.22 4.91
CA LYS A 64 -10.19 -8.27 5.77
C LYS A 64 -9.37 -8.47 7.04
N PRO A 65 -10.00 -8.61 8.22
CA PRO A 65 -9.30 -9.00 9.45
C PRO A 65 -8.50 -10.30 9.25
N GLY A 66 -7.21 -10.29 9.60
CA GLY A 66 -6.35 -11.47 9.58
C GLY A 66 -4.86 -11.16 9.41
N ASN A 67 -4.01 -12.01 10.00
CA ASN A 67 -2.54 -11.85 10.01
C ASN A 67 -1.88 -11.82 8.61
N ASP A 68 -2.57 -12.30 7.57
CA ASP A 68 -2.07 -12.36 6.21
C ASP A 68 -2.56 -11.19 5.32
N SER A 69 -3.36 -10.27 5.88
CA SER A 69 -3.91 -9.12 5.17
C SER A 69 -2.97 -7.93 5.28
N ALA A 70 -1.96 -7.88 4.42
CA ALA A 70 -1.12 -6.68 4.24
C ALA A 70 -1.37 -6.08 2.84
N GLN A 71 -1.65 -4.79 2.80
CA GLN A 71 -1.75 -4.01 1.57
C GLN A 71 -0.54 -3.09 1.45
N GLN A 72 -0.05 -2.92 0.22
CA GLN A 72 1.14 -2.11 -0.06
C GLN A 72 0.77 -0.98 -1.01
N TYR A 73 1.19 0.23 -0.65
CA TYR A 73 0.96 1.45 -1.42
C TYR A 73 2.30 2.07 -1.79
N GLU A 74 2.59 2.13 -3.09
CA GLU A 74 3.83 2.71 -3.62
C GLU A 74 3.59 4.19 -4.00
N PHE A 75 4.48 5.07 -3.54
CA PHE A 75 4.49 6.48 -3.92
C PHE A 75 5.91 6.97 -4.16
N VAL A 76 6.05 7.96 -5.03
CA VAL A 76 7.34 8.52 -5.46
C VAL A 76 7.40 9.99 -5.06
N VAL A 77 8.45 10.37 -4.36
CA VAL A 77 8.77 11.76 -4.03
C VAL A 77 9.87 12.23 -4.98
N THR A 78 9.62 13.31 -5.73
CA THR A 78 10.55 13.83 -6.74
C THR A 78 10.69 15.34 -6.67
N ASN A 79 11.85 15.86 -7.08
CA ASN A 79 12.11 17.30 -7.23
C ASN A 79 11.77 17.84 -8.64
N THR A 80 11.23 16.99 -9.50
CA THR A 80 10.95 17.34 -10.90
C THR A 80 9.45 17.43 -11.14
N LYS A 81 9.01 18.54 -11.75
CA LYS A 81 7.64 18.74 -12.22
C LYS A 81 7.68 19.13 -13.70
N GLU A 82 6.94 18.41 -14.54
CA GLU A 82 6.87 18.68 -16.00
C GLU A 82 8.25 18.72 -16.70
N GLY A 83 9.22 17.94 -16.20
CA GLY A 83 10.57 17.87 -16.75
C GLY A 83 11.52 18.99 -16.28
N GLN A 84 11.08 19.86 -15.37
CA GLN A 84 11.93 20.88 -14.75
C GLN A 84 12.29 20.48 -13.33
N ILE A 85 13.59 20.57 -13.00
CA ILE A 85 14.12 20.31 -11.66
C ILE A 85 13.91 21.56 -10.81
N SER A 86 13.60 21.39 -9.52
CA SER A 86 13.53 22.51 -8.57
C SER A 86 14.84 23.29 -8.51
N GLU A 87 14.75 24.62 -8.50
CA GLU A 87 15.91 25.53 -8.38
C GLU A 87 16.54 25.51 -6.99
N VAL A 88 15.86 24.97 -5.99
CA VAL A 88 16.27 24.95 -4.58
C VAL A 88 16.34 23.54 -4.04
N GLY A 89 17.30 23.31 -3.15
CA GLY A 89 17.38 22.07 -2.38
C GLY A 89 16.22 22.02 -1.38
N GLN A 90 15.67 20.83 -1.15
CA GLN A 90 14.50 20.65 -0.32
C GLN A 90 14.72 19.48 0.64
N ASN A 91 14.52 19.71 1.94
CA ASN A 91 14.24 18.62 2.87
C ASN A 91 12.74 18.35 2.84
N TYR A 92 12.33 17.10 3.02
CA TYR A 92 10.91 16.79 3.13
C TYR A 92 10.61 15.85 4.28
N SER A 93 9.39 15.93 4.78
CA SER A 93 8.84 15.01 5.77
C SER A 93 7.63 14.28 5.19
N ILE A 94 7.37 13.09 5.72
CA ILE A 94 6.21 12.27 5.37
C ILE A 94 5.36 12.14 6.63
N THR A 95 4.10 12.56 6.54
CA THR A 95 3.11 12.40 7.59
C THR A 95 2.06 11.39 7.14
N VAL A 96 1.83 10.36 7.96
CA VAL A 96 0.74 9.40 7.79
C VAL A 96 -0.29 9.66 8.87
N GLU A 97 -1.52 9.93 8.46
CA GLU A 97 -2.67 10.17 9.34
C GLU A 97 -3.73 9.11 9.10
N THR A 98 -4.38 8.64 10.16
CA THR A 98 -5.44 7.64 10.12
C THR A 98 -6.60 8.09 10.99
N THR A 99 -7.81 7.66 10.65
CA THR A 99 -8.99 7.91 11.49
C THR A 99 -9.03 7.05 12.76
N ASP A 100 -8.10 6.09 12.89
CA ASP A 100 -7.91 5.23 14.08
C ASP A 100 -9.16 4.41 14.44
N ASN A 101 -9.98 4.09 13.42
CA ASN A 101 -11.15 3.23 13.57
C ASN A 101 -10.74 1.75 13.57
N LEU A 102 -9.64 1.42 12.89
CA LEU A 102 -9.08 0.09 12.81
C LEU A 102 -7.71 0.03 13.50
N PRO A 103 -7.38 -1.07 14.22
CA PRO A 103 -6.08 -1.23 14.88
C PRO A 103 -4.98 -1.61 13.87
N LEU A 104 -4.71 -0.72 12.92
CA LEU A 104 -3.80 -0.91 11.81
C LEU A 104 -2.34 -0.80 12.26
N LYS A 105 -1.48 -1.57 11.59
CA LYS A 105 -0.03 -1.47 11.71
C LYS A 105 0.57 -1.00 10.40
N PHE A 106 1.41 0.01 10.48
CA PHE A 106 2.02 0.65 9.33
C PHE A 106 3.54 0.47 9.36
N THR A 107 4.10 0.13 8.21
CA THR A 107 5.55 0.06 7.99
C THR A 107 5.89 0.81 6.72
N LEU A 108 6.82 1.74 6.79
CA LEU A 108 7.35 2.46 5.63
C LEU A 108 8.70 1.86 5.23
N SER A 109 8.84 1.50 3.95
CA SER A 109 10.11 1.05 3.38
C SER A 109 10.49 1.89 2.17
N ALA A 110 11.77 2.22 2.03
CA ALA A 110 12.32 2.85 0.84
C ALA A 110 12.73 1.76 -0.15
N LYS A 111 12.44 1.97 -1.43
CA LYS A 111 12.92 1.14 -2.53
C LYS A 111 14.24 1.72 -2.99
N GLU A 112 15.31 0.95 -2.88
CA GLU A 112 16.61 1.30 -3.45
C GLU A 112 16.44 1.51 -4.97
N GLU A 113 16.60 2.75 -5.44
CA GLU A 113 16.62 3.05 -6.87
C GLU A 113 18.05 2.95 -7.40
N SER A 114 18.28 1.99 -8.28
CA SER A 114 19.49 1.90 -9.11
C SER A 114 19.56 3.09 -10.07
N GLY A 115 20.08 4.24 -9.60
CA GLY A 115 20.18 5.45 -10.41
C GLY A 115 20.19 6.78 -9.64
N SER A 116 19.98 6.78 -8.32
CA SER A 116 20.14 7.99 -7.51
C SER A 116 21.59 8.46 -7.58
N SER A 117 21.84 9.57 -8.28
CA SER A 117 23.09 10.31 -8.11
C SER A 117 23.14 10.72 -6.64
N GLY A 118 24.11 10.19 -5.89
CA GLY A 118 24.20 10.20 -4.41
C GLY A 118 24.31 11.56 -3.71
N LEU A 119 23.58 12.57 -4.17
CA LEU A 119 23.36 13.87 -3.54
C LEU A 119 22.02 13.92 -2.79
N GLY A 120 21.11 12.97 -3.01
CA GLY A 120 19.87 12.81 -2.25
C GLY A 120 19.92 11.57 -1.37
N ASN A 121 19.66 11.74 -0.07
CA ASN A 121 19.52 10.63 0.87
C ASN A 121 18.04 10.38 1.14
N THR A 122 17.64 9.11 1.16
CA THR A 122 16.39 8.67 1.79
C THR A 122 16.63 8.52 3.29
N VAL A 123 15.63 8.82 4.13
CA VAL A 123 15.73 8.59 5.58
C VAL A 123 14.44 7.97 6.13
N ASN A 124 14.63 7.36 7.30
CA ASN A 124 13.71 6.73 8.24
C ASN A 124 12.66 5.78 7.64
N THR A 125 13.08 4.51 7.55
CA THR A 125 12.21 3.39 7.21
C THR A 125 12.02 2.52 8.44
N GLY A 126 10.84 1.95 8.61
CA GLY A 126 10.52 1.16 9.78
C GLY A 126 9.04 1.17 10.14
N VAL A 127 8.75 0.60 11.31
CA VAL A 127 7.40 0.59 11.88
C VAL A 127 7.05 2.00 12.34
N LEU A 128 5.89 2.49 11.91
CA LEU A 128 5.43 3.82 12.27
C LEU A 128 4.84 3.81 13.69
N SER A 129 5.22 4.82 14.47
CA SER A 129 4.64 5.05 15.80
C SER A 129 3.67 6.22 15.70
N PHE A 130 2.39 5.95 15.97
CA PHE A 130 1.35 6.97 15.92
C PHE A 130 1.18 7.63 17.28
N SER A 131 1.01 8.96 17.25
CA SER A 131 0.59 9.79 18.37
C SER A 131 -0.59 10.62 17.88
N ASP A 132 -1.74 10.48 18.53
CA ASP A 132 -2.96 11.22 18.19
C ASP A 132 -3.39 11.03 16.71
N GLY A 133 -3.40 9.78 16.24
CA GLY A 133 -3.79 9.42 14.86
C GLY A 133 -2.76 9.81 13.78
N LYS A 134 -1.60 10.35 14.16
CA LYS A 134 -0.55 10.81 13.22
C LYS A 134 0.82 10.20 13.50
N ALA A 135 1.54 9.86 12.45
CA ALA A 135 2.94 9.49 12.48
C ALA A 135 3.73 10.42 11.54
N VAL A 136 4.70 11.16 12.08
CA VAL A 136 5.57 12.05 11.31
C VAL A 136 6.95 11.42 11.18
N LEU A 137 7.45 11.37 9.95
CA LEU A 137 8.76 10.85 9.61
C LEU A 137 9.59 11.93 8.93
N GLU A 138 10.82 12.09 9.41
CA GLU A 138 11.87 12.77 8.66
C GLU A 138 12.12 11.99 7.37
N GLY A 139 11.86 12.64 6.24
CA GLY A 139 12.10 12.07 4.92
C GLY A 139 13.53 12.33 4.46
N GLY A 140 13.69 12.54 3.16
CA GLY A 140 14.97 12.70 2.52
C GLY A 140 15.34 14.12 2.14
N PHE A 141 16.48 14.26 1.47
CA PHE A 141 16.92 15.49 0.84
C PHE A 141 16.86 15.38 -0.68
N LEU A 142 16.26 16.38 -1.32
CA LEU A 142 16.17 16.53 -2.76
C LEU A 142 17.09 17.67 -3.24
N PRO A 143 18.14 17.41 -4.02
CA PRO A 143 19.04 18.44 -4.53
C PRO A 143 18.39 19.30 -5.62
N HIS A 144 18.95 20.47 -5.91
CA HIS A 144 18.46 21.36 -6.97
C HIS A 144 19.13 21.13 -8.34
N SER A 145 20.24 20.41 -8.37
CA SER A 145 21.11 20.29 -9.55
C SER A 145 20.89 18.99 -10.33
N VAL A 146 20.23 18.00 -9.73
CA VAL A 146 20.08 16.66 -10.31
C VAL A 146 18.66 16.15 -10.04
N GLU A 147 18.01 15.59 -11.08
CA GLU A 147 16.73 14.91 -10.93
C GLU A 147 16.89 13.75 -9.94
N THR A 148 16.09 13.76 -8.88
CA THR A 148 16.15 12.78 -7.80
C THR A 148 14.76 12.27 -7.50
N LYS A 149 14.64 10.95 -7.43
CA LYS A 149 13.40 10.24 -7.10
C LYS A 149 13.64 9.36 -5.89
N HIS A 150 12.71 9.43 -4.95
CA HIS A 150 12.67 8.57 -3.78
C HIS A 150 11.36 7.80 -3.80
N THR A 151 11.46 6.50 -4.05
CA THR A 151 10.30 5.61 -4.07
C THR A 151 10.11 4.96 -2.71
N TYR A 152 8.90 5.07 -2.17
CA TYR A 152 8.49 4.53 -0.89
C TYR A 152 7.33 3.56 -1.04
N VAL A 153 7.29 2.58 -0.15
CA VAL A 153 6.20 1.61 -0.02
C VAL A 153 5.67 1.67 1.41
N LEU A 154 4.43 2.11 1.55
CA LEU A 154 3.67 2.03 2.80
C LEU A 154 2.94 0.70 2.86
N THR A 155 3.33 -0.16 3.80
CA THR A 155 2.64 -1.41 4.10
C THR A 155 1.68 -1.21 5.25
N VAL A 156 0.40 -1.47 5.00
CA VAL A 156 -0.69 -1.40 5.99
C VAL A 156 -1.15 -2.82 6.28
N SER A 157 -1.25 -3.19 7.56
CA SER A 157 -1.69 -4.52 7.98
C SER A 157 -2.70 -4.44 9.13
N LEU A 158 -3.69 -5.35 9.11
CA LEU A 158 -4.72 -5.46 10.15
C LEU A 158 -4.47 -6.75 10.96
N PRO A 159 -3.74 -6.68 12.09
CA PRO A 159 -3.26 -7.85 12.84
C PRO A 159 -4.34 -8.53 13.69
N VAL A 160 -5.61 -8.14 13.53
CA VAL A 160 -6.74 -8.67 14.29
C VAL A 160 -7.62 -9.51 13.36
N SER A 161 -8.24 -10.56 13.90
CA SER A 161 -9.11 -11.48 13.15
C SER A 161 -10.58 -11.38 13.58
N ASN A 162 -10.94 -10.40 14.41
CA ASN A 162 -12.29 -10.29 14.95
C ASN A 162 -13.25 -9.78 13.86
N ALA A 163 -14.43 -10.41 13.78
CA ALA A 163 -15.46 -10.04 12.82
C ALA A 163 -16.04 -8.64 13.04
N GLU A 164 -15.86 -8.07 14.24
CA GLU A 164 -16.31 -6.71 14.58
C GLU A 164 -15.66 -5.63 13.72
N PHE A 165 -14.46 -5.90 13.18
CA PHE A 165 -13.73 -4.98 12.31
C PHE A 165 -13.98 -5.22 10.82
N ALA A 166 -14.87 -6.16 10.47
CA ALA A 166 -15.06 -6.57 9.07
C ALA A 166 -15.80 -5.53 8.22
N ASP A 167 -16.64 -4.71 8.86
CA ASP A 167 -17.47 -3.69 8.22
C ASP A 167 -17.03 -2.25 8.58
N GLU A 168 -15.93 -2.12 9.32
CA GLU A 168 -15.37 -0.83 9.71
C GLU A 168 -14.52 -0.24 8.57
N ILE A 169 -14.55 1.09 8.45
CA ILE A 169 -13.82 1.85 7.43
C ILE A 169 -12.80 2.75 8.12
N ASP A 170 -11.58 2.78 7.60
CA ASP A 170 -10.56 3.75 8.00
C ASP A 170 -10.10 4.54 6.78
N LEU A 171 -9.87 5.84 6.96
CA LEU A 171 -9.25 6.69 5.95
C LEU A 171 -7.79 6.92 6.35
N ILE A 172 -6.88 6.63 5.43
CA ILE A 172 -5.46 6.92 5.60
C ILE A 172 -5.09 8.06 4.68
N THR A 173 -4.45 9.08 5.24
CA THR A 173 -3.97 10.25 4.50
C THR A 173 -2.45 10.30 4.58
N VAL A 174 -1.79 10.39 3.43
CA VAL A 174 -0.35 10.56 3.36
C VAL A 174 -0.07 11.96 2.83
N THR A 175 0.62 12.76 3.65
CA THR A 175 1.06 14.11 3.31
C THR A 175 2.57 14.14 3.21
N VAL A 176 3.09 14.68 2.11
CA VAL A 176 4.51 14.95 1.93
C VAL A 176 4.69 16.46 1.91
N GLN A 177 5.51 16.97 2.83
CA GLN A 177 5.76 18.41 2.96
C GLN A 177 7.23 18.71 2.69
N ALA A 178 7.49 19.66 1.80
CA ALA A 178 8.84 20.13 1.50
C ALA A 178 9.15 21.46 2.19
N GLU A 179 10.37 21.57 2.70
CA GLU A 179 10.95 22.81 3.19
C GLU A 179 12.25 23.12 2.43
N GLN A 180 12.36 24.35 1.95
CA GLN A 180 13.55 24.79 1.24
C GLN A 180 14.75 24.81 2.19
N THR A 181 15.86 24.26 1.73
CA THR A 181 17.14 24.41 2.43
C THR A 181 17.72 25.79 2.14
N THR A 182 18.16 26.51 3.18
CA THR A 182 18.86 27.78 2.99
C THR A 182 20.10 27.57 2.11
N PRO A 183 20.35 28.45 1.12
CA PRO A 183 21.56 28.35 0.30
C PRO A 183 22.79 28.43 1.19
N VAL A 184 23.70 27.46 1.04
CA VAL A 184 25.01 27.54 1.67
C VAL A 184 25.72 28.72 1.01
N SER A 185 26.02 29.77 1.79
CA SER A 185 26.77 30.91 1.28
C SER A 185 28.16 30.42 0.80
N PRO A 186 28.62 30.85 -0.38
CA PRO A 186 29.91 30.42 -0.95
C PRO A 186 31.11 30.83 -0.09
#